data_AF-A0A1V5N9C1-F1
#
_entry.id   AF-A0A1V5N9C1-F1
#
_cell.length_a   1.000
_cell.length_b   1.000
_cell.length_c   1.000
_cell.angle_alpha   90.00
_cell.angle_beta   90.00
_cell.angle_gamma   90.00
#
_symmetry.space_group_name_H-M   'P 1'
#
loop_
_entity.id
_entity.type
_entity.pdbx_description
1 polymer ?
#
loop_
_entity_poly.entity_id
_entity_poly.type
_entity_poly.pdbx_seq_one_letter_code
_entity_poly.pdbx_strand_id
1 'polypeptide(L)'
;MQRSIPLWRSDYQSGPKGLLDFDPMGIQSQTWALSQWVPLSAGATGQGKSAYDVRSAYSPGLVVGWGFYEKTLDSKDYDFDLCRKLLHEYLSLRKYFSGDYYPLTPYSLDAKAWMAWQFDRPDLGAGMVQAFRRAENTDESATYTLGGLDSTATYELTCLDAPGATRKLGRELTNEGISIRIKDRPGAVIWLYRRVN
;
A
#
# COMPACT_ATOMS: atom_id res chain seq x y z
N MET A 1 13.23 20.60 -1.51
CA MET A 1 12.74 20.56 -2.91
C MET A 1 11.82 21.78 -3.11
N GLN A 2 12.31 22.86 -3.72
CA GLN A 2 11.63 24.19 -3.70
C GLN A 2 10.55 24.38 -4.79
N ARG A 3 10.41 23.41 -5.70
CA ARG A 3 9.32 23.30 -6.69
C ARG A 3 8.95 21.82 -6.72
N SER A 4 7.75 21.47 -6.28
CA SER A 4 7.32 20.08 -6.23
C SER A 4 6.36 19.80 -7.37
N ILE A 5 6.83 19.03 -8.35
CA ILE A 5 5.98 18.33 -9.31
C ILE A 5 6.02 16.84 -8.93
N PRO A 6 4.87 16.14 -8.89
CA PRO A 6 4.88 14.69 -8.72
C PRO A 6 5.73 14.05 -9.82
N LEU A 7 6.76 13.31 -9.45
CA LEU A 7 7.61 12.64 -10.43
C LEU A 7 6.99 11.31 -10.85
N TRP A 8 6.81 11.14 -12.17
CA TRP A 8 6.52 9.84 -12.73
C TRP A 8 7.67 8.87 -12.44
N ARG A 9 7.36 7.70 -11.90
CA ARG A 9 8.39 6.78 -11.41
C ARG A 9 9.17 6.11 -12.54
N SER A 10 8.48 5.57 -13.53
CA SER A 10 9.08 4.78 -14.60
C SER A 10 8.05 4.35 -15.64
N ASP A 11 8.47 4.23 -16.90
CA ASP A 11 7.71 3.58 -17.98
C ASP A 11 7.73 2.04 -17.88
N TYR A 12 8.27 1.46 -16.81
CA TYR A 12 8.29 0.01 -16.58
C TYR A 12 6.91 -0.65 -16.72
N GLN A 13 5.84 0.06 -16.37
CA GLN A 13 4.46 -0.43 -16.49
C GLN A 13 3.88 -0.31 -17.92
N SER A 14 4.67 0.16 -18.88
CA SER A 14 4.32 0.36 -20.29
C SER A 14 4.87 -0.77 -21.17
N GLY A 15 4.72 -2.03 -20.73
CA GLY A 15 5.16 -3.21 -21.48
C GLY A 15 4.47 -3.38 -22.84
N PRO A 16 4.75 -4.47 -23.59
CA PRO A 16 4.22 -4.68 -24.94
C PRO A 16 2.68 -4.65 -25.05
N LYS A 17 1.95 -5.02 -23.99
CA LYS A 17 0.48 -4.86 -23.92
C LYS A 17 0.04 -3.68 -23.04
N GLY A 18 0.95 -2.74 -22.78
CA GLY A 18 0.75 -1.58 -21.92
C GLY A 18 0.25 -1.95 -20.54
N LEU A 19 -0.75 -1.22 -20.06
CA LEU A 19 -1.38 -1.42 -18.74
C LEU A 19 -2.10 -2.77 -18.58
N LEU A 20 -2.17 -3.60 -19.63
CA LEU A 20 -2.66 -4.99 -19.55
C LEU A 20 -1.62 -5.94 -18.95
N ASP A 21 -0.33 -5.65 -19.08
CA ASP A 21 0.80 -6.41 -18.52
C ASP A 21 1.34 -5.72 -17.24
N PHE A 22 0.44 -5.22 -16.40
CA PHE A 22 0.81 -4.56 -15.15
C PHE A 22 1.59 -5.51 -14.22
N ASP A 23 2.76 -5.08 -13.76
CA ASP A 23 3.56 -5.82 -12.78
C ASP A 23 3.44 -5.18 -11.38
N PRO A 24 2.61 -5.76 -10.48
CA PRO A 24 2.47 -5.28 -9.12
C PRO A 24 3.78 -5.39 -8.31
N MET A 25 4.65 -6.38 -8.58
CA MET A 25 5.89 -6.54 -7.80
C MET A 25 6.93 -5.48 -8.16
N GLY A 26 7.04 -5.13 -9.44
CA GLY A 26 7.90 -4.03 -9.89
C GLY A 26 7.50 -2.70 -9.28
N ILE A 27 6.20 -2.36 -9.26
CA ILE A 27 5.75 -1.10 -8.65
C ILE A 27 5.88 -1.10 -7.12
N GLN A 28 5.68 -2.23 -6.44
CA GLN A 28 5.96 -2.38 -5.01
C GLN A 28 7.43 -2.08 -4.71
N SER A 29 8.33 -2.61 -5.54
CA SER A 29 9.78 -2.41 -5.41
C SER A 29 10.17 -0.95 -5.64
N GLN A 30 9.53 -0.27 -6.59
CA GLN A 30 9.68 1.17 -6.79
C GLN A 30 9.18 1.97 -5.58
N THR A 31 8.02 1.63 -5.02
CA THR A 31 7.51 2.26 -3.79
C THR A 31 8.50 2.08 -2.64
N TRP A 32 9.03 0.86 -2.45
CA TRP A 32 9.95 0.56 -1.36
C TRP A 32 11.22 1.43 -1.43
N ALA A 33 11.80 1.55 -2.62
CA ALA A 33 13.05 2.27 -2.82
C ALA A 33 12.85 3.79 -2.85
N LEU A 34 11.84 4.28 -3.58
CA LEU A 34 11.67 5.72 -3.81
C LEU A 34 11.10 6.44 -2.59
N SER A 35 10.28 5.79 -1.76
CA SER A 35 9.66 6.46 -0.60
C SER A 35 10.68 6.94 0.44
N GLN A 36 11.92 6.43 0.41
CA GLN A 36 13.03 6.87 1.26
C GLN A 36 13.65 8.21 0.82
N TRP A 37 13.55 8.56 -0.46
CA TRP A 37 14.34 9.66 -1.06
C TRP A 37 13.51 10.65 -1.87
N VAL A 38 12.40 10.19 -2.45
CA VAL A 38 11.56 10.92 -3.40
C VAL A 38 10.11 10.89 -2.91
N PRO A 39 9.76 11.74 -1.92
CA PRO A 39 8.47 11.68 -1.22
C PRO A 39 7.28 12.09 -2.08
N LEU A 40 7.50 12.77 -3.22
CA LEU A 40 6.45 13.11 -4.18
C LEU A 40 6.68 12.40 -5.52
N SER A 41 6.35 11.10 -5.55
CA SER A 41 6.36 10.28 -6.77
C SER A 41 4.99 9.68 -7.06
N ALA A 42 4.74 9.35 -8.32
CA ALA A 42 3.48 8.77 -8.78
C ALA A 42 3.69 7.42 -9.47
N GLY A 43 2.95 6.42 -9.00
CA GLY A 43 2.77 5.13 -9.68
C GLY A 43 1.53 5.13 -10.56
N ALA A 44 1.41 4.12 -11.44
CA ALA A 44 0.17 3.85 -12.16
C ALA A 44 -0.47 2.55 -11.70
N THR A 45 -1.79 2.50 -11.69
CA THR A 45 -2.52 1.25 -11.59
C THR A 45 -2.49 0.51 -12.94
N GLY A 46 -2.59 -0.82 -12.91
CA GLY A 46 -3.08 -1.58 -14.05
C GLY A 46 -4.57 -1.34 -14.32
N GLN A 47 -5.26 -2.35 -14.87
CA GLN A 47 -6.69 -2.30 -15.20
C GLN A 47 -7.67 -2.42 -14.01
N GLY A 48 -7.22 -2.22 -12.77
CA GLY A 48 -8.14 -2.24 -11.62
C GLY A 48 -8.79 -3.59 -11.31
N LYS A 49 -8.18 -4.70 -11.76
CA LYS A 49 -8.78 -6.06 -11.68
C LYS A 49 -8.84 -6.63 -10.27
N SER A 50 -8.00 -6.16 -9.35
CA SER A 50 -7.96 -6.65 -7.98
C SER A 50 -7.48 -5.58 -7.01
N ALA A 51 -7.83 -5.74 -5.73
CA ALA A 51 -7.30 -4.89 -4.66
C ALA A 51 -5.77 -5.01 -4.54
N TYR A 52 -5.19 -6.20 -4.79
CA TYR A 52 -3.74 -6.39 -4.79
C TYR A 52 -3.04 -5.49 -5.81
N ASP A 53 -3.53 -5.46 -7.05
CA ASP A 53 -2.94 -4.68 -8.13
C ASP A 53 -3.01 -3.17 -7.84
N VAL A 54 -4.20 -2.71 -7.45
CA VAL A 54 -4.45 -1.29 -7.22
C VAL A 54 -3.70 -0.79 -5.99
N ARG A 55 -3.71 -1.53 -4.87
CA ARG A 55 -2.98 -1.17 -3.65
C ARG A 55 -1.46 -1.19 -3.85
N SER A 56 -0.95 -2.04 -4.76
CA SER A 56 0.48 -2.05 -5.13
C SER A 56 0.92 -0.73 -5.75
N ALA A 57 0.00 -0.04 -6.45
CA ALA A 57 0.25 1.24 -7.09
C ALA A 57 0.05 2.46 -6.18
N TYR A 58 -0.61 2.30 -5.02
CA TYR A 58 -0.87 3.41 -4.11
C TYR A 58 0.44 4.13 -3.74
N SER A 59 0.43 5.44 -3.93
CA SER A 59 1.59 6.31 -3.81
C SER A 59 1.15 7.78 -3.67
N PRO A 60 2.06 8.72 -3.34
CA PRO A 60 1.71 10.14 -3.16
C PRO A 60 0.86 10.74 -4.31
N GLY A 61 1.14 10.32 -5.54
CA GLY A 61 0.23 10.49 -6.69
C GLY A 61 -0.14 9.15 -7.31
N LEU A 62 -1.37 9.00 -7.81
CA LEU A 62 -1.83 7.78 -8.46
C LEU A 62 -2.32 8.11 -9.87
N VAL A 63 -1.71 7.49 -10.87
CA VAL A 63 -2.21 7.49 -12.25
C VAL A 63 -3.16 6.31 -12.40
N VAL A 64 -4.39 6.58 -12.83
CA VAL A 64 -5.42 5.56 -12.99
C VAL A 64 -5.46 5.10 -14.44
N GLY A 65 -5.10 3.83 -14.65
CA GLY A 65 -5.07 3.17 -15.96
C GLY A 65 -6.36 2.43 -16.35
N TRP A 66 -7.45 2.68 -15.63
CA TRP A 66 -8.72 1.96 -15.73
C TRP A 66 -9.45 2.31 -17.02
N GLY A 67 -9.87 1.28 -17.78
CA GLY A 67 -10.66 1.49 -18.99
C GLY A 67 -9.92 2.16 -20.14
N PHE A 68 -8.58 2.21 -20.09
CA PHE A 68 -7.76 2.85 -21.13
C PHE A 68 -7.87 2.16 -22.51
N TYR A 69 -8.36 0.92 -22.54
CA TYR A 69 -8.60 0.15 -23.76
C TYR A 69 -10.10 -0.06 -23.92
N GLU A 70 -10.67 0.45 -25.01
CA GLU A 70 -12.11 0.43 -25.31
C GLU A 70 -12.76 -0.96 -25.11
N LYS A 71 -12.04 -2.03 -25.46
CA LYS A 71 -12.49 -3.42 -25.28
C LYS A 71 -12.67 -3.86 -23.82
N THR A 72 -12.05 -3.19 -22.84
CA THR A 72 -12.23 -3.54 -21.41
C THR A 72 -13.43 -2.83 -20.80
N LEU A 73 -13.76 -1.61 -21.25
CA LEU A 73 -14.93 -0.86 -20.77
C LEU A 73 -16.25 -1.50 -21.19
N ASP A 74 -16.31 -2.06 -22.39
CA ASP A 74 -17.51 -2.75 -22.91
C ASP A 74 -17.64 -4.19 -22.39
N SER A 75 -16.65 -4.67 -21.61
CA SER A 75 -16.74 -6.00 -21.01
C SER A 75 -17.73 -5.95 -19.83
N LYS A 76 -18.73 -6.84 -19.85
CA LYS A 76 -19.70 -7.00 -18.75
C LYS A 76 -19.04 -7.42 -17.43
N ASP A 77 -17.78 -7.84 -17.50
CA ASP A 77 -16.99 -8.33 -16.37
C ASP A 77 -16.12 -7.22 -15.73
N TYR A 78 -16.20 -5.97 -16.21
CA TYR A 78 -15.45 -4.86 -15.62
C TYR A 78 -16.13 -4.33 -14.35
N ASP A 79 -15.48 -4.54 -13.21
CA ASP A 79 -16.03 -4.15 -11.90
C ASP A 79 -15.76 -2.67 -11.59
N PHE A 80 -16.66 -1.81 -12.07
CA PHE A 80 -16.63 -0.37 -11.77
C PHE A 80 -16.86 -0.05 -10.29
N ASP A 81 -17.58 -0.90 -9.56
CA ASP A 81 -17.85 -0.69 -8.14
C ASP A 81 -16.60 -0.93 -7.30
N LEU A 82 -15.82 -1.97 -7.64
CA LEU A 82 -14.50 -2.20 -7.08
C LEU A 82 -13.55 -1.03 -7.38
N CYS A 83 -13.50 -0.55 -8.64
CA CYS A 83 -12.70 0.61 -9.02
C CYS A 83 -13.07 1.84 -8.17
N ARG A 84 -14.37 2.15 -8.05
CA ARG A 84 -14.86 3.27 -7.24
C ARG A 84 -14.50 3.11 -5.77
N LYS A 85 -14.71 1.92 -5.21
CA LYS A 85 -14.34 1.60 -3.82
C LYS A 85 -12.86 1.86 -3.56
N LEU A 86 -11.98 1.34 -4.42
CA LEU A 86 -10.54 1.48 -4.26
C LEU A 86 -10.06 2.92 -4.49
N LEU A 87 -10.70 3.69 -5.37
CA LEU A 87 -10.39 5.11 -5.52
C LEU A 87 -10.74 5.90 -4.26
N HIS A 88 -11.92 5.66 -3.66
CA HIS A 88 -12.28 6.30 -2.40
C HIS A 88 -11.36 5.88 -1.25
N GLU A 89 -10.98 4.61 -1.19
CA GLU A 89 -9.96 4.11 -0.27
C GLU A 89 -8.66 4.91 -0.45
N TYR A 90 -8.09 4.94 -1.65
CA TYR A 90 -6.88 5.72 -1.96
C TYR A 90 -6.96 7.18 -1.51
N LEU A 91 -8.06 7.86 -1.86
CA LEU A 91 -8.26 9.28 -1.51
C LEU A 91 -8.27 9.48 0.02
N SER A 92 -8.85 8.54 0.77
CA SER A 92 -8.86 8.60 2.25
C SER A 92 -7.46 8.40 2.86
N LEU A 93 -6.60 7.64 2.18
CA LEU A 93 -5.24 7.28 2.60
C LEU A 93 -4.19 8.30 2.16
N ARG A 94 -4.48 9.14 1.16
CA ARG A 94 -3.50 10.01 0.51
C ARG A 94 -2.69 10.87 1.48
N LYS A 95 -3.30 11.30 2.58
CA LYS A 95 -2.66 12.08 3.66
C LYS A 95 -1.47 11.39 4.32
N TYR A 96 -1.41 10.05 4.34
CA TYR A 96 -0.31 9.33 4.99
C TYR A 96 0.96 9.30 4.14
N PHE A 97 0.87 9.41 2.81
CA PHE A 97 2.05 9.36 1.93
C PHE A 97 3.02 10.53 2.09
N SER A 98 2.60 11.60 2.77
CA SER A 98 3.50 12.72 3.14
C SER A 98 4.12 12.54 4.53
N GLY A 99 3.98 11.36 5.13
CA GLY A 99 4.51 11.02 6.44
C GLY A 99 5.89 10.37 6.40
N ASP A 100 6.40 10.06 7.59
CA ASP A 100 7.66 9.36 7.78
C ASP A 100 7.52 7.93 7.27
N TYR A 101 8.48 7.51 6.43
CA TYR A 101 8.47 6.20 5.78
C TYR A 101 9.39 5.23 6.52
N TYR A 102 8.84 4.08 6.92
CA TYR A 102 9.59 3.00 7.55
C TYR A 102 9.43 1.71 6.72
N PRO A 103 10.49 1.19 6.08
CA PRO A 103 10.43 -0.13 5.46
C PRO A 103 10.34 -1.20 6.56
N LEU A 104 9.34 -2.07 6.48
CA LEU A 104 9.13 -3.15 7.46
C LEU A 104 9.73 -4.49 7.00
N THR A 105 10.04 -4.59 5.70
CA THR A 105 10.77 -5.71 5.10
C THR A 105 12.04 -5.21 4.41
N PRO A 106 13.07 -6.05 4.26
CA PRO A 106 14.16 -5.78 3.31
C PRO A 106 13.62 -5.61 1.88
N TYR A 107 14.40 -4.92 1.05
CA TYR A 107 14.14 -4.90 -0.39
C TYR A 107 14.20 -6.32 -0.97
N SER A 108 13.25 -6.69 -1.81
CA SER A 108 13.25 -7.98 -2.49
C SER A 108 12.44 -7.95 -3.78
N LEU A 109 12.95 -8.65 -4.80
CA LEU A 109 12.24 -8.98 -6.04
C LEU A 109 11.72 -10.43 -6.04
N ASP A 110 11.93 -11.18 -4.95
CA ASP A 110 11.50 -12.57 -4.85
C ASP A 110 9.97 -12.67 -4.71
N ALA A 111 9.34 -13.50 -5.55
CA ALA A 111 7.91 -13.78 -5.51
C ALA A 111 7.48 -14.55 -4.25
N LYS A 112 8.43 -15.12 -3.51
CA LYS A 112 8.23 -15.81 -2.24
C LYS A 112 8.34 -14.87 -1.04
N ALA A 113 8.77 -13.63 -1.21
CA ALA A 113 8.92 -12.69 -0.09
C ALA A 113 7.59 -12.01 0.26
N TRP A 114 7.43 -11.66 1.53
CA TRP A 114 6.52 -10.58 1.92
C TRP A 114 7.14 -9.24 1.55
N MET A 115 6.28 -8.25 1.32
CA MET A 115 6.68 -6.84 1.18
C MET A 115 5.80 -5.99 2.08
N ALA A 116 6.38 -5.17 2.94
CA ALA A 116 5.62 -4.30 3.82
C ALA A 116 6.36 -2.99 4.16
N TRP A 117 5.58 -1.94 4.39
CA TRP A 117 6.07 -0.64 4.81
C TRP A 117 5.02 0.11 5.64
N GLN A 118 5.50 1.08 6.40
CA GLN A 118 4.70 2.00 7.21
C GLN A 118 4.89 3.43 6.72
N PHE A 119 3.80 4.19 6.74
CA PHE A 119 3.81 5.65 6.70
C PHE A 119 3.22 6.18 8.01
N ASP A 120 3.98 7.01 8.73
CA ASP A 120 3.56 7.63 9.99
C ASP A 120 3.37 9.14 9.84
N ARG A 121 2.28 9.66 10.42
CA ARG A 121 2.02 11.09 10.54
C ARG A 121 1.93 11.43 12.01
N PRO A 122 3.07 11.65 12.70
CA PRO A 122 3.07 11.96 14.13
C PRO A 122 2.30 13.24 14.44
N ASP A 123 2.25 14.20 13.50
CA ASP A 123 1.45 15.42 13.59
C ASP A 123 -0.07 15.17 13.57
N LEU A 124 -0.52 14.04 12.99
CA LEU A 124 -1.91 13.57 13.05
C LEU A 124 -2.12 12.53 14.16
N GLY A 125 -1.05 12.08 14.81
CA GLY A 125 -1.05 10.90 15.69
C GLY A 125 -1.59 9.65 14.99
N ALA A 126 -1.34 9.49 13.70
CA ALA A 126 -1.96 8.43 12.91
C ALA A 126 -1.06 7.99 11.75
N GLY A 127 -1.27 6.78 11.24
CA GLY A 127 -0.55 6.31 10.09
C GLY A 127 -1.17 5.07 9.48
N MET A 128 -0.45 4.49 8.53
CA MET A 128 -0.86 3.27 7.85
C MET A 128 0.31 2.29 7.68
N VAL A 129 -0.03 1.02 7.61
CA VAL A 129 0.85 -0.07 7.19
C VAL A 129 0.25 -0.71 5.95
N GLN A 130 1.03 -0.82 4.89
CA GLN A 130 0.66 -1.61 3.71
C GLN A 130 1.51 -2.88 3.70
N ALA A 131 0.87 -4.02 3.49
CA ALA A 131 1.54 -5.31 3.41
C ALA A 131 1.00 -6.14 2.26
N PHE A 132 1.91 -6.87 1.61
CA PHE A 132 1.67 -7.63 0.39
C PHE A 132 2.21 -9.03 0.55
N ARG A 133 1.33 -10.02 0.38
CA ARG A 133 1.69 -11.42 0.23
C ARG A 133 1.81 -11.72 -1.27
N ARG A 134 3.03 -12.00 -1.73
CA ARG A 134 3.31 -12.27 -3.14
C ARG A 134 2.89 -13.68 -3.56
N ALA A 135 2.79 -13.90 -4.87
CA ALA A 135 2.13 -15.06 -5.47
C ALA A 135 2.75 -16.42 -5.10
N GLU A 136 4.03 -16.48 -4.71
CA GLU A 136 4.70 -17.72 -4.32
C GLU A 136 4.95 -17.81 -2.81
N ASN A 137 4.58 -16.79 -2.02
CA ASN A 137 4.80 -16.81 -0.58
C ASN A 137 3.84 -17.83 0.10
N THR A 138 4.42 -18.78 0.84
CA THR A 138 3.66 -19.83 1.54
C THR A 138 3.19 -19.43 2.93
N ASP A 139 3.78 -18.37 3.50
CA ASP A 139 3.47 -17.90 4.85
C ASP A 139 2.23 -16.99 4.84
N GLU A 140 1.12 -17.47 5.37
CA GLU A 140 -0.14 -16.72 5.38
C GLU A 140 -0.11 -15.48 6.29
N SER A 141 0.85 -15.42 7.22
CA SER A 141 0.99 -14.35 8.19
C SER A 141 2.44 -13.92 8.39
N ALA A 142 2.61 -12.63 8.70
CA ALA A 142 3.88 -12.06 9.12
C ALA A 142 3.65 -11.02 10.23
N THR A 143 4.66 -10.77 11.06
CA THR A 143 4.60 -9.78 12.14
C THR A 143 5.69 -8.75 11.94
N TYR A 144 5.34 -7.47 12.07
CA TYR A 144 6.26 -6.35 11.85
C TYR A 144 6.21 -5.35 13.00
N THR A 145 7.38 -4.95 13.50
CA THR A 145 7.51 -3.86 14.47
C THR A 145 7.37 -2.50 13.78
N LEU A 146 6.68 -1.56 14.42
CA LEU A 146 6.42 -0.24 13.86
C LEU A 146 7.42 0.80 14.37
N GLY A 147 7.74 1.79 13.55
CA GLY A 147 8.61 2.93 13.89
C GLY A 147 7.81 4.19 14.27
N GLY A 148 8.47 5.16 14.91
CA GLY A 148 7.92 6.51 15.13
C GLY A 148 6.86 6.66 16.23
N LEU A 149 6.41 5.56 16.85
CA LEU A 149 5.30 5.61 17.81
C LEU A 149 5.72 6.02 19.23
N ASP A 150 4.93 6.88 19.86
CA ASP A 150 5.01 7.18 21.31
C ASP A 150 4.73 5.93 22.14
N SER A 151 5.74 5.47 22.89
CA SER A 151 5.71 4.22 23.67
C SER A 151 4.66 4.20 24.79
N THR A 152 4.24 5.37 25.25
CA THR A 152 3.26 5.55 26.34
C THR A 152 1.83 5.74 25.85
N ALA A 153 1.65 6.06 24.57
CA ALA A 153 0.35 6.26 23.97
C ALA A 153 -0.35 4.94 23.65
N THR A 154 -1.68 4.96 23.61
CA THR A 154 -2.50 3.86 23.08
C THR A 154 -2.90 4.18 21.65
N TYR A 155 -2.83 3.19 20.77
CA TYR A 155 -3.24 3.28 19.37
C TYR A 155 -4.38 2.31 19.11
N GLU A 156 -5.42 2.82 18.45
CA GLU A 156 -6.49 2.02 17.88
C GLU A 156 -6.08 1.60 16.45
N LEU A 157 -6.11 0.31 16.20
CA LEU A 157 -5.73 -0.36 14.96
C LEU A 157 -6.98 -0.83 14.24
N THR A 158 -7.08 -0.56 12.94
CA THR A 158 -8.20 -1.00 12.10
C THR A 158 -7.68 -1.58 10.80
N CYS A 159 -8.17 -2.76 10.43
CA CYS A 159 -7.91 -3.37 9.13
C CYS A 159 -8.99 -2.90 8.15
N LEU A 160 -8.62 -2.46 6.94
CA LEU A 160 -9.62 -2.03 5.95
C LEU A 160 -10.45 -3.18 5.37
N ASP A 161 -9.96 -4.41 5.51
CA ASP A 161 -10.59 -5.61 4.97
C ASP A 161 -11.33 -6.45 6.03
N ALA A 162 -11.26 -6.06 7.31
CA ALA A 162 -11.91 -6.79 8.39
C ALA A 162 -12.61 -5.83 9.36
N PRO A 163 -13.81 -6.18 9.85
CA PRO A 163 -14.51 -5.35 10.82
C PRO A 163 -13.80 -5.36 12.18
N GLY A 164 -14.00 -4.28 12.92
CA GLY A 164 -13.53 -4.14 14.29
C GLY A 164 -12.22 -3.35 14.40
N ALA A 165 -11.89 -3.03 15.64
CA ALA A 165 -10.67 -2.35 15.99
C ALA A 165 -10.04 -2.99 17.22
N THR A 166 -8.71 -2.99 17.28
CA THR A 166 -7.97 -3.44 18.46
C THR A 166 -7.15 -2.29 19.00
N ARG A 167 -6.87 -2.30 20.31
CA ARG A 167 -6.03 -1.27 20.94
C ARG A 167 -4.74 -1.90 21.40
N LYS A 168 -3.62 -1.21 21.14
CA LYS A 168 -2.29 -1.58 21.60
C LYS A 168 -1.55 -0.34 22.06
N LEU A 169 -0.69 -0.47 23.07
CA LEU A 169 0.26 0.56 23.43
C LEU A 169 1.32 0.71 22.34
N GLY A 170 1.86 1.92 22.20
CA GLY A 170 2.95 2.17 21.25
C GLY A 170 4.14 1.25 21.49
N ARG A 171 4.48 0.99 22.77
CA ARG A 171 5.56 0.04 23.11
C ARG A 171 5.30 -1.39 22.64
N GLU A 172 4.04 -1.84 22.60
CA GLU A 172 3.70 -3.18 22.10
C GLU A 172 3.87 -3.21 20.58
N LEU A 173 3.49 -2.14 19.88
CA LEU A 173 3.67 -2.01 18.43
C LEU A 173 5.14 -1.87 18.01
N THR A 174 5.98 -1.22 18.82
CA THR A 174 7.42 -1.08 18.53
C THR A 174 8.21 -2.32 18.90
N ASN A 175 7.80 -3.07 19.93
CA ASN A 175 8.58 -4.21 20.45
C ASN A 175 8.09 -5.56 19.92
N GLU A 176 6.77 -5.79 19.90
CA GLU A 176 6.16 -7.05 19.47
C GLU A 176 5.61 -6.96 18.05
N GLY A 177 5.13 -5.78 17.65
CA GLY A 177 4.64 -5.52 16.31
C GLY A 177 3.15 -5.78 16.08
N ILE A 178 2.77 -5.57 14.83
CA ILE A 178 1.44 -5.87 14.30
C ILE A 178 1.48 -7.21 13.56
N SER A 179 0.56 -8.11 13.91
CA SER A 179 0.40 -9.39 13.21
C SER A 179 -0.54 -9.19 12.02
N ILE A 180 -0.03 -9.48 10.84
CA ILE A 180 -0.73 -9.31 9.57
C ILE A 180 -0.99 -10.71 8.99
N ARG A 181 -2.22 -10.93 8.52
CA ARG A 181 -2.63 -12.18 7.89
C ARG A 181 -3.34 -11.90 6.57
N ILE A 182 -2.91 -12.56 5.49
CA ILE A 182 -3.51 -12.46 4.16
C ILE A 182 -3.73 -13.87 3.61
N LYS A 183 -4.99 -14.29 3.51
CA LYS A 183 -5.37 -15.61 2.98
C LYS A 183 -5.07 -15.74 1.49
N ASP A 184 -5.42 -14.70 0.73
CA ASP A 184 -5.27 -14.68 -0.71
C ASP A 184 -3.80 -14.65 -1.13
N ARG A 185 -3.52 -15.25 -2.29
CA ARG A 185 -2.17 -15.34 -2.85
C ARG A 185 -2.24 -15.13 -4.38
N PRO A 186 -1.81 -13.98 -4.91
CA PRO A 186 -1.33 -12.81 -4.17
C PRO A 186 -2.45 -12.08 -3.40
N GLY A 187 -2.09 -11.29 -2.40
CA GLY A 187 -3.04 -10.49 -1.64
C GLY A 187 -2.39 -9.29 -0.94
N ALA A 188 -3.19 -8.25 -0.66
CA ALA A 188 -2.73 -7.02 -0.04
C ALA A 188 -3.69 -6.57 1.05
N VAL A 189 -3.17 -6.02 2.15
CA VAL A 189 -3.97 -5.47 3.25
C VAL A 189 -3.41 -4.12 3.68
N ILE A 190 -4.29 -3.28 4.21
CA ILE A 190 -3.94 -1.98 4.79
C ILE A 190 -4.46 -1.94 6.22
N TRP A 191 -3.55 -1.67 7.14
CA TRP A 191 -3.87 -1.39 8.53
C TRP A 191 -3.70 0.09 8.80
N LEU A 192 -4.70 0.70 9.43
CA LEU A 192 -4.64 2.05 9.94
C LEU A 192 -4.39 2.01 11.44
N TYR A 193 -3.64 2.98 11.92
CA TYR A 193 -3.52 3.22 13.35
C TYR A 193 -3.75 4.69 13.66
N ARG A 194 -4.35 4.96 14.83
CA ARG A 194 -4.56 6.31 15.35
C ARG A 194 -4.41 6.31 16.85
N ARG A 195 -3.67 7.29 17.38
CA ARG A 195 -3.55 7.57 18.80
C ARG A 195 -4.93 7.86 19.37
N VAL A 196 -5.27 7.18 20.45
CA VAL A 196 -6.47 7.41 21.25
C VAL A 196 -6.04 7.88 22.64
N ASN A 197 -6.75 8.88 23.15
CA ASN A 197 -6.60 9.36 24.53
C ASN A 197 -7.28 8.39 25.50
#